data_AF-A0A1D3JFR4-F1
#
_entry.id   AF-A0A1D3JFR4-F1
#
_cell.length_a   1.000
_cell.length_b   1.000
_cell.length_c   1.000
_cell.angle_alpha   90.00
_cell.angle_beta   90.00
_cell.angle_gamma   90.00
#
_symmetry.space_group_name_H-M   'P 1'
#
loop_
_entity.id
_entity.type
_entity.pdbx_description
1 polymer ?
#
loop_
_entity_poly.entity_id
_entity_poly.type
_entity_poly.pdbx_seq_one_letter_code
_entity_poly.pdbx_strand_id
1 'polypeptide(L)'
;MPTSNTSNCELPSDKYYGDLDNVTNTENFKHYCDSDEKLHNKCHELKDFCWKWESNLKMLTQKNSSNFNMEKHCTYLNLWLQYNVINTVESKNFIVCITYLYSIWENIKENLEDSIKKSCVMKFPPVSTGYREKFKKMHDYNNNYEEVKNIFQNKKDSKENCIEDYCKYIADIINIYNEFKHVCNGKNNERCPEYWNNFEQNYPVASQIEKQCKEIYEKLGLYKIKFYFGEQDIEEYIEQYESEHTFTFFEKLIGYSIKYYLSKTIHYSKYILLPIILILLFYFFMKKVKDNTKKA
;
A
#
# COMPACT_ATOMS: atom_id res chain seq x y z
N MET A 1 -15.62 -5.96 -13.56
CA MET A 1 -16.68 -4.93 -13.66
C MET A 1 -17.03 -4.44 -12.26
N PRO A 2 -16.76 -3.18 -11.92
CA PRO A 2 -17.43 -2.53 -10.81
C PRO A 2 -18.58 -1.67 -11.34
N THR A 3 -19.75 -1.92 -10.78
CA THR A 3 -20.93 -1.04 -10.83
C THR A 3 -20.55 0.38 -10.42
N SER A 4 -20.90 1.35 -11.27
CA SER A 4 -20.80 2.79 -11.00
C SER A 4 -21.75 3.19 -9.87
N ASN A 5 -21.34 3.00 -8.63
CA ASN A 5 -21.73 3.92 -7.58
C ASN A 5 -20.68 5.02 -7.60
N THR A 6 -20.89 6.05 -8.43
CA THR A 6 -20.18 7.33 -8.29
C THR A 6 -20.56 7.88 -6.92
N SER A 7 -19.80 7.51 -5.89
CA SER A 7 -19.96 8.10 -4.57
C SER A 7 -19.63 9.58 -4.71
N ASN A 8 -20.50 10.48 -4.25
CA ASN A 8 -20.25 11.93 -4.17
C ASN A 8 -19.02 12.32 -3.30
N CYS A 9 -18.23 11.33 -2.86
CA CYS A 9 -17.13 11.43 -1.92
C CYS A 9 -15.74 11.43 -2.58
N GLU A 10 -15.67 11.53 -3.91
CA GLU A 10 -14.41 11.56 -4.64
C GLU A 10 -13.53 12.74 -4.21
N LEU A 11 -12.26 12.42 -3.91
CA LEU A 11 -11.19 13.36 -3.63
C LEU A 11 -10.39 13.68 -4.91
N PRO A 12 -9.55 14.72 -4.91
CA PRO A 12 -8.73 15.08 -6.06
C PRO A 12 -7.92 13.92 -6.65
N SER A 13 -7.33 13.06 -5.82
CA SER A 13 -6.60 11.87 -6.27
C SER A 13 -7.50 10.87 -7.00
N ASP A 14 -8.73 10.67 -6.53
CA ASP A 14 -9.67 9.70 -7.11
C ASP A 14 -10.05 10.12 -8.51
N LYS A 15 -10.35 11.42 -8.69
CA LYS A 15 -10.58 12.02 -10.00
C LYS A 15 -9.38 11.83 -10.92
N TYR A 16 -8.16 12.04 -10.40
CA TYR A 16 -6.94 11.87 -11.16
C TYR A 16 -6.76 10.42 -11.68
N TYR A 17 -6.96 9.42 -10.81
CA TYR A 17 -6.89 8.02 -11.24
C TYR A 17 -8.05 7.64 -12.16
N GLY A 18 -9.24 8.21 -11.96
CA GLY A 18 -10.38 8.08 -12.86
C GLY A 18 -10.06 8.57 -14.27
N ASP A 19 -9.40 9.72 -14.39
CA ASP A 19 -8.95 10.25 -15.69
C ASP A 19 -7.93 9.32 -16.37
N LEU A 20 -7.01 8.72 -15.60
CA LEU A 20 -6.09 7.72 -16.13
C LEU A 20 -6.83 6.46 -16.63
N ASP A 21 -7.86 6.03 -15.90
CA ASP A 21 -8.62 4.81 -16.21
C ASP A 21 -9.62 4.99 -17.37
N ASN A 22 -10.09 6.22 -17.59
CA ASN A 22 -11.03 6.59 -18.65
C ASN A 22 -10.37 6.87 -20.01
N VAL A 23 -9.04 6.73 -20.12
CA VAL A 23 -8.34 6.95 -21.40
C VAL A 23 -8.91 6.00 -22.47
N THR A 24 -9.27 6.55 -23.63
CA THR A 24 -9.72 5.73 -24.75
C THR A 24 -8.55 4.98 -25.36
N ASN A 25 -8.67 3.66 -25.42
CA ASN A 25 -7.73 2.80 -26.14
C ASN A 25 -7.78 3.17 -27.63
N THR A 26 -6.80 3.94 -28.10
CA THR A 26 -6.63 4.16 -29.54
C THR A 26 -5.82 2.99 -30.10
N GLU A 27 -6.30 2.38 -31.18
CA GLU A 27 -5.68 1.18 -31.77
C GLU A 27 -4.21 1.38 -32.14
N ASN A 28 -3.83 2.63 -32.45
CA ASN A 28 -2.45 3.03 -32.74
C ASN A 28 -1.47 2.80 -31.58
N PHE A 29 -1.99 2.52 -30.38
CA PHE A 29 -1.20 2.48 -29.16
C PHE A 29 -1.11 1.11 -28.48
N LYS A 30 -1.44 -0.01 -29.11
CA LYS A 30 -1.42 -1.34 -28.44
C LYS A 30 -0.18 -2.21 -28.70
N HIS A 31 0.83 -1.68 -29.39
CA HIS A 31 1.93 -2.45 -29.93
C HIS A 31 2.76 -3.20 -28.87
N TYR A 32 2.96 -2.61 -27.69
CA TYR A 32 3.78 -3.27 -26.66
C TYR A 32 2.98 -4.31 -25.88
N CYS A 33 1.74 -4.00 -25.52
CA CYS A 33 0.87 -4.87 -24.74
C CYS A 33 0.31 -6.07 -25.51
N ASP A 34 0.24 -5.99 -26.86
CA ASP A 34 -0.22 -7.09 -27.73
C ASP A 34 0.92 -7.97 -28.25
N SER A 35 2.18 -7.68 -27.91
CA SER A 35 3.29 -8.57 -28.26
C SER A 35 3.22 -9.85 -27.40
N ASP A 36 2.53 -10.87 -27.93
CA ASP A 36 2.22 -12.15 -27.28
C ASP A 36 3.44 -12.91 -26.73
N GLU A 37 4.66 -12.61 -27.20
CA GLU A 37 5.89 -13.19 -26.65
C GLU A 37 6.28 -12.64 -25.27
N LYS A 38 5.74 -11.48 -24.85
CA LYS A 38 6.26 -10.76 -23.67
C LYS A 38 5.28 -10.63 -22.50
N LEU A 39 3.96 -10.65 -22.73
CA LEU A 39 3.00 -10.74 -21.61
C LEU A 39 3.00 -12.18 -21.10
N HIS A 40 3.99 -12.49 -20.25
CA HIS A 40 4.11 -13.78 -19.60
C HIS A 40 2.75 -14.23 -19.07
N ASN A 41 2.33 -15.48 -19.31
CA ASN A 41 0.99 -16.01 -18.95
C ASN A 41 0.52 -15.63 -17.52
N LYS A 42 1.46 -15.38 -16.61
CA LYS A 42 1.23 -14.91 -15.23
C LYS A 42 0.66 -13.49 -15.09
N CYS A 43 0.61 -12.71 -16.17
CA CYS A 43 0.19 -11.30 -16.18
C CYS A 43 -0.99 -11.05 -17.13
N HIS A 44 -1.65 -12.11 -17.63
CA HIS A 44 -2.77 -12.01 -18.57
C HIS A 44 -3.91 -11.13 -18.04
N GLU A 45 -4.17 -11.18 -16.73
CA GLU A 45 -5.20 -10.37 -16.06
C GLU A 45 -4.94 -8.86 -16.15
N LEU A 46 -3.71 -8.45 -16.45
CA LEU A 46 -3.32 -7.05 -16.62
C LEU A 46 -3.44 -6.56 -18.07
N LYS A 47 -3.95 -7.36 -19.02
CA LYS A 47 -3.96 -6.99 -20.45
C LYS A 47 -4.71 -5.68 -20.70
N ASP A 48 -5.93 -5.55 -20.19
CA ASP A 48 -6.73 -4.33 -20.36
C ASP A 48 -6.06 -3.12 -19.68
N PHE A 49 -5.50 -3.32 -18.49
CA PHE A 49 -4.74 -2.30 -17.79
C PHE A 49 -3.49 -1.88 -18.58
N CYS A 50 -2.78 -2.83 -19.19
CA CYS A 50 -1.60 -2.58 -20.01
C CYS A 50 -1.94 -1.63 -21.17
N TRP A 51 -3.07 -1.82 -21.85
CA TRP A 51 -3.48 -0.91 -22.92
C TRP A 51 -3.75 0.51 -22.44
N LYS A 52 -4.45 0.67 -21.30
CA LYS A 52 -4.68 1.98 -20.70
C LYS A 52 -3.35 2.62 -20.24
N TRP A 53 -2.46 1.81 -19.70
CA TRP A 53 -1.11 2.21 -19.32
C TRP A 53 -0.31 2.74 -20.50
N GLU A 54 -0.17 1.95 -21.56
CA GLU A 54 0.54 2.33 -22.80
C GLU A 54 -0.04 3.62 -23.40
N SER A 55 -1.37 3.76 -23.41
CA SER A 55 -2.05 4.97 -23.89
C SER A 55 -1.70 6.21 -23.06
N ASN A 56 -1.75 6.11 -21.73
CA ASN A 56 -1.37 7.22 -20.84
C ASN A 56 0.10 7.63 -21.01
N LEU A 57 1.00 6.67 -21.24
CA LEU A 57 2.41 6.96 -21.48
C LEU A 57 2.65 7.69 -22.80
N LYS A 58 1.92 7.30 -23.85
CA LYS A 58 2.03 8.00 -25.14
C LYS A 58 1.45 9.40 -25.08
N MET A 59 0.41 9.62 -24.26
CA MET A 59 -0.11 10.97 -24.00
C MET A 59 0.91 11.91 -23.35
N LEU A 60 1.99 11.42 -22.73
CA LEU A 60 3.08 12.28 -22.24
C LEU A 60 3.68 13.14 -23.37
N THR A 61 3.73 12.62 -24.60
CA THR A 61 4.23 13.36 -25.78
C THR A 61 3.37 14.55 -26.17
N GLN A 62 2.10 14.56 -25.76
CA GLN A 62 1.11 15.57 -26.15
C GLN A 62 0.97 16.68 -25.09
N LYS A 63 1.57 16.49 -23.91
CA LYS A 63 1.43 17.40 -22.77
C LYS A 63 2.62 18.37 -22.70
N ASN A 64 2.70 19.27 -23.66
CA ASN A 64 3.75 20.32 -23.75
C ASN A 64 3.31 21.69 -23.22
N SER A 65 2.33 21.76 -22.29
CA SER A 65 1.92 23.03 -21.70
C SER A 65 2.79 23.42 -20.49
N SER A 66 3.13 24.71 -20.38
CA SER A 66 3.94 25.26 -19.29
C SER A 66 3.36 25.05 -17.88
N ASN A 67 2.05 24.75 -17.79
CA ASN A 67 1.34 24.59 -16.53
C ASN A 67 1.19 23.12 -16.11
N PHE A 68 1.66 22.18 -16.94
CA PHE A 68 1.56 20.77 -16.63
C PHE A 68 2.71 20.33 -15.71
N ASN A 69 2.36 19.88 -14.50
CA ASN A 69 3.34 19.31 -13.58
C ASN A 69 3.65 17.85 -13.98
N MET A 70 4.70 17.70 -14.79
CA MET A 70 5.14 16.41 -15.34
C MET A 70 5.58 15.42 -14.25
N GLU A 71 6.33 15.88 -13.25
CA GLU A 71 6.82 15.05 -12.14
C GLU A 71 5.64 14.48 -11.31
N LYS A 72 4.67 15.33 -10.99
CA LYS A 72 3.43 14.91 -10.29
C LYS A 72 2.67 13.88 -11.11
N HIS A 73 2.50 14.10 -12.42
CA HIS A 73 1.80 13.15 -13.27
C HIS A 73 2.52 11.80 -13.35
N CYS A 74 3.83 11.81 -13.51
CA CYS A 74 4.62 10.57 -13.56
C CYS A 74 4.67 9.84 -12.22
N THR A 75 4.58 10.56 -11.10
CA THR A 75 4.37 9.95 -9.78
C THR A 75 3.01 9.26 -9.70
N TYR A 76 1.93 9.92 -10.13
CA TYR A 76 0.60 9.30 -10.21
C TYR A 76 0.59 8.04 -11.09
N LEU A 77 1.22 8.11 -12.26
CA LEU A 77 1.33 6.96 -13.16
C LEU A 77 2.07 5.80 -12.50
N ASN A 78 3.23 6.04 -11.86
CA ASN A 78 3.99 4.99 -11.18
C ASN A 78 3.17 4.33 -10.06
N LEU A 79 2.48 5.13 -9.24
CA LEU A 79 1.63 4.62 -8.15
C LEU A 79 0.41 3.87 -8.68
N TRP A 80 -0.20 4.35 -9.76
CA TRP A 80 -1.32 3.69 -10.44
C TRP A 80 -0.92 2.33 -10.98
N LEU A 81 0.24 2.25 -11.65
CA LEU A 81 0.80 0.98 -12.11
C LEU A 81 1.05 0.01 -10.95
N GLN A 82 1.76 0.43 -9.91
CA GLN A 82 2.04 -0.45 -8.77
C GLN A 82 0.76 -0.94 -8.10
N TYR A 83 -0.21 -0.05 -7.89
CA TYR A 83 -1.49 -0.39 -7.27
C TYR A 83 -2.31 -1.38 -8.10
N ASN A 84 -2.38 -1.20 -9.42
CA ASN A 84 -3.12 -2.13 -10.28
C ASN A 84 -2.47 -3.51 -10.31
N VAL A 85 -1.14 -3.59 -10.36
CA VAL A 85 -0.45 -4.89 -10.30
C VAL A 85 -0.71 -5.57 -8.95
N ILE A 86 -0.54 -4.86 -7.83
CA ILE A 86 -0.77 -5.42 -6.48
C ILE A 86 -2.19 -5.99 -6.32
N ASN A 87 -3.19 -5.29 -6.83
CA ASN A 87 -4.60 -5.66 -6.65
C ASN A 87 -5.13 -6.66 -7.69
N THR A 88 -4.38 -6.91 -8.76
CA THR A 88 -4.84 -7.79 -9.85
C THR A 88 -4.19 -9.15 -9.78
N VAL A 89 -2.86 -9.21 -9.63
CA VAL A 89 -2.12 -10.49 -9.77
C VAL A 89 -1.81 -11.13 -8.43
N GLU A 90 -1.66 -12.45 -8.43
CA GLU A 90 -1.15 -13.18 -7.25
C GLU A 90 0.20 -12.60 -6.77
N SER A 91 0.38 -12.52 -5.45
CA SER A 91 1.58 -11.92 -4.83
C SER A 91 2.91 -12.48 -5.38
N LYS A 92 2.97 -13.79 -5.66
CA LYS A 92 4.17 -14.45 -6.23
C LYS A 92 4.51 -13.97 -7.65
N ASN A 93 3.55 -13.40 -8.38
CA ASN A 93 3.71 -12.91 -9.75
C ASN A 93 3.97 -11.40 -9.81
N PHE A 94 3.82 -10.67 -8.70
CA PHE A 94 3.97 -9.21 -8.63
C PHE A 94 5.26 -8.71 -9.30
N ILE A 95 6.41 -9.29 -8.93
CA ILE A 95 7.72 -8.88 -9.47
C ILE A 95 7.80 -9.09 -10.98
N VAL A 96 7.30 -10.22 -11.48
CA VAL A 96 7.35 -10.53 -12.91
C VAL A 96 6.49 -9.52 -13.70
N CYS A 97 5.28 -9.25 -13.23
CA CYS A 97 4.36 -8.37 -13.93
C CYS A 97 4.74 -6.89 -13.85
N ILE A 98 5.24 -6.43 -12.70
CA ILE A 98 5.70 -5.04 -12.57
C ILE A 98 6.95 -4.80 -13.43
N THR A 99 7.92 -5.72 -13.46
CA THR A 99 9.11 -5.62 -14.30
C THR A 99 8.74 -5.61 -15.79
N TYR A 100 7.75 -6.40 -16.20
CA TYR A 100 7.25 -6.37 -17.57
C TYR A 100 6.68 -4.99 -17.94
N LEU A 101 5.75 -4.45 -17.15
CA LEU A 101 5.13 -3.15 -17.42
C LEU A 101 6.14 -2.00 -17.34
N TYR A 102 7.20 -2.15 -16.54
CA TYR A 102 8.33 -1.22 -16.52
C TYR A 102 9.15 -1.27 -17.79
N SER A 103 9.38 -2.45 -18.37
CA SER A 103 10.07 -2.53 -19.66
C SER A 103 9.31 -1.78 -20.76
N ILE A 104 7.97 -1.81 -20.73
CA ILE A 104 7.13 -1.04 -21.65
C ILE A 104 7.32 0.46 -21.43
N TRP A 105 7.31 0.91 -20.17
CA TRP A 105 7.57 2.31 -19.83
C TRP A 105 8.90 2.79 -20.39
N GLU A 106 9.98 2.06 -20.12
CA GLU A 106 11.33 2.47 -20.57
C GLU A 106 11.41 2.53 -22.10
N ASN A 107 10.87 1.55 -22.82
CA ASN A 107 10.83 1.56 -24.30
C ASN A 107 10.06 2.77 -24.87
N ILE A 108 8.94 3.15 -24.25
CA ILE A 108 8.18 4.33 -24.68
C ILE A 108 8.97 5.60 -24.36
N LYS A 109 9.55 5.65 -23.16
CA LYS A 109 10.31 6.78 -22.64
C LYS A 109 11.52 7.11 -23.50
N GLU A 110 12.20 6.13 -24.09
CA GLU A 110 13.34 6.35 -25.01
C GLU A 110 13.01 7.32 -26.15
N ASN A 111 11.74 7.37 -26.58
CA ASN A 111 11.27 8.22 -27.67
C ASN A 111 10.72 9.58 -27.21
N LEU A 112 10.72 9.87 -25.91
CA LEU A 112 10.24 11.15 -25.35
C LEU A 112 11.31 12.23 -25.36
N GLU A 113 10.89 13.50 -25.21
CA GLU A 113 11.80 14.63 -24.98
C GLU A 113 12.64 14.43 -23.70
N ASP A 114 13.87 14.94 -23.69
CA ASP A 114 14.81 14.79 -22.56
C ASP A 114 14.30 15.41 -21.25
N SER A 115 13.52 16.47 -21.34
CA SER A 115 12.84 17.12 -20.20
C SER A 115 11.86 16.16 -19.52
N ILE A 116 11.08 15.43 -20.31
CA ILE A 116 10.11 14.43 -19.85
C ILE A 116 10.85 13.21 -19.31
N LYS A 117 11.89 12.74 -20.02
CA LYS A 117 12.71 11.59 -19.58
C LYS A 117 13.29 11.81 -18.18
N LYS A 118 13.77 13.02 -17.89
CA LYS A 118 14.33 13.38 -16.58
C LYS A 118 13.27 13.52 -15.49
N SER A 119 12.08 14.04 -15.83
CA SER A 119 10.97 14.21 -14.87
C SER A 119 10.25 12.90 -14.56
N CYS A 120 10.26 11.95 -15.50
CA CYS A 120 9.51 10.69 -15.44
C CYS A 120 10.46 9.50 -15.23
N VAL A 121 11.17 9.52 -14.11
CA VAL A 121 12.03 8.42 -13.67
C VAL A 121 11.23 7.49 -12.77
N MET A 122 11.07 6.25 -13.21
CA MET A 122 10.36 5.24 -12.43
C MET A 122 11.22 4.82 -11.24
N LYS A 123 10.59 4.72 -10.06
CA LYS A 123 11.25 4.34 -8.81
C LYS A 123 10.66 3.03 -8.32
N PHE A 124 11.54 2.05 -8.11
CA PHE A 124 11.20 0.73 -7.58
C PHE A 124 11.97 0.46 -6.28
N PRO A 125 11.60 1.11 -5.18
CA PRO A 125 12.26 0.90 -3.90
C PRO A 125 12.09 -0.57 -3.48
N PRO A 126 13.09 -1.20 -2.84
CA PRO A 126 13.05 -2.62 -2.44
C PRO A 126 12.17 -2.83 -1.19
N VAL A 127 10.90 -2.44 -1.29
CA VAL A 127 9.91 -2.53 -0.22
C VAL A 127 8.79 -3.51 -0.57
N SER A 128 8.13 -4.02 0.46
CA SER A 128 6.99 -4.93 0.32
C SER A 128 5.80 -4.25 -0.37
N THR A 129 4.87 -5.05 -0.90
CA THR A 129 3.64 -4.54 -1.51
C THR A 129 2.82 -3.67 -0.54
N GLY A 130 2.77 -4.05 0.74
CA GLY A 130 2.09 -3.24 1.76
C GLY A 130 2.69 -1.85 1.98
N TYR A 131 4.00 -1.68 1.81
CA TYR A 131 4.62 -0.33 1.84
C TYR A 131 4.26 0.48 0.60
N ARG A 132 4.15 -0.16 -0.57
CA ARG A 132 3.76 0.50 -1.83
C ARG A 132 2.33 1.02 -1.79
N GLU A 133 1.42 0.31 -1.15
CA GLU A 133 0.05 0.79 -0.93
C GLU A 133 0.03 2.04 -0.03
N LYS A 134 0.85 2.05 1.04
CA LYS A 134 1.00 3.22 1.93
C LYS A 134 1.63 4.41 1.21
N PHE A 135 2.61 4.16 0.33
CA PHE A 135 3.22 5.17 -0.54
C PHE A 135 2.15 5.88 -1.38
N LYS A 136 1.26 5.11 -2.02
CA LYS A 136 0.13 5.68 -2.75
C LYS A 136 -0.75 6.54 -1.84
N LYS A 137 -1.17 6.04 -0.67
CA LYS A 137 -2.01 6.79 0.28
C LYS A 137 -1.35 8.09 0.76
N MET A 138 -0.04 8.10 1.03
CA MET A 138 0.71 9.31 1.40
C MET A 138 0.70 10.34 0.27
N HIS A 139 1.01 9.91 -0.96
CA HIS A 139 1.00 10.79 -2.11
C HIS A 139 -0.40 11.34 -2.40
N ASP A 140 -1.42 10.49 -2.31
CA ASP A 140 -2.81 10.91 -2.49
C ASP A 140 -3.20 11.95 -1.43
N TYR A 141 -2.83 11.75 -0.16
CA TYR A 141 -3.09 12.72 0.89
C TYR A 141 -2.44 14.07 0.65
N ASN A 142 -1.20 14.11 0.16
CA ASN A 142 -0.54 15.36 -0.23
C ASN A 142 -1.33 16.16 -1.27
N ASN A 143 -2.18 15.49 -2.05
CA ASN A 143 -3.04 16.14 -3.05
C ASN A 143 -4.48 16.36 -2.57
N ASN A 144 -4.92 15.65 -1.54
CA ASN A 144 -6.30 15.68 -1.04
C ASN A 144 -6.48 16.56 0.18
N TYR A 145 -5.42 16.83 0.96
CA TYR A 145 -5.55 17.36 2.32
C TYR A 145 -6.30 18.71 2.40
N GLU A 146 -6.10 19.63 1.43
CA GLU A 146 -6.84 20.90 1.41
C GLU A 146 -8.34 20.70 1.14
N GLU A 147 -8.72 19.80 0.23
CA GLU A 147 -10.14 19.52 -0.01
C GLU A 147 -10.78 18.89 1.23
N VAL A 148 -10.11 17.91 1.85
CA VAL A 148 -10.60 17.30 3.10
C VAL A 148 -10.72 18.36 4.20
N LYS A 149 -9.71 19.21 4.39
CA LYS A 149 -9.74 20.31 5.35
C LYS A 149 -10.93 21.25 5.14
N ASN A 150 -11.16 21.67 3.89
CA ASN A 150 -12.26 22.56 3.54
C ASN A 150 -13.62 21.93 3.84
N ILE A 151 -13.78 20.63 3.58
CA ILE A 151 -15.01 19.88 3.88
C ILE A 151 -15.32 19.92 5.38
N PHE A 152 -14.33 19.65 6.24
CA PHE A 152 -14.51 19.64 7.70
C PHE A 152 -14.64 21.06 8.29
N GLN A 153 -14.04 22.08 7.69
CA GLN A 153 -14.14 23.47 8.16
C GLN A 153 -15.47 24.12 7.78
N ASN A 154 -15.95 23.92 6.55
CA ASN A 154 -17.07 24.70 6.05
C ASN A 154 -18.43 24.07 6.36
N LYS A 155 -18.53 22.76 6.62
CA LYS A 155 -19.79 22.02 6.94
C LYS A 155 -21.00 22.33 6.03
N LYS A 156 -20.81 23.02 4.90
CA LYS A 156 -21.90 23.65 4.12
C LYS A 156 -22.19 22.98 2.79
N ASP A 157 -21.45 21.93 2.44
CA ASP A 157 -21.60 21.25 1.17
C ASP A 157 -22.23 19.86 1.33
N SER A 158 -22.96 19.45 0.29
CA SER A 158 -23.78 18.24 0.09
C SER A 158 -23.10 16.87 0.28
N LYS A 159 -21.93 16.84 0.92
CA LYS A 159 -21.12 15.65 1.20
C LYS A 159 -21.20 15.19 2.68
N GLU A 160 -22.23 15.56 3.45
CA GLU A 160 -22.41 15.03 4.83
C GLU A 160 -22.38 13.49 4.86
N ASN A 161 -22.94 12.85 3.84
CA ASN A 161 -22.93 11.39 3.69
C ASN A 161 -21.52 10.80 3.47
N CYS A 162 -20.50 11.63 3.24
CA CYS A 162 -19.11 11.23 3.03
C CYS A 162 -18.24 11.38 4.26
N ILE A 163 -18.74 12.02 5.34
CA ILE A 163 -17.93 12.29 6.54
C ILE A 163 -17.40 10.97 7.12
N GLU A 164 -18.20 9.90 7.12
CA GLU A 164 -17.75 8.59 7.59
C GLU A 164 -16.57 8.05 6.79
N ASP A 165 -16.61 8.15 5.46
CA ASP A 165 -15.55 7.67 4.58
C ASP A 165 -14.28 8.53 4.70
N TYR A 166 -14.43 9.85 4.83
CA TYR A 166 -13.30 10.72 5.10
C TYR A 166 -12.70 10.48 6.48
N CYS A 167 -13.50 10.16 7.50
CA CYS A 167 -12.97 9.81 8.80
C CYS A 167 -12.15 8.52 8.74
N LYS A 168 -12.62 7.47 8.04
CA LYS A 168 -11.85 6.24 7.80
C LYS A 168 -10.54 6.54 7.06
N TYR A 169 -10.62 7.37 6.02
CA TYR A 169 -9.45 7.84 5.29
C TYR A 169 -8.43 8.54 6.21
N ILE A 170 -8.89 9.44 7.10
CA ILE A 170 -8.02 10.11 8.07
C ILE A 170 -7.43 9.14 9.09
N ALA A 171 -8.16 8.12 9.54
CA ALA A 171 -7.61 7.09 10.42
C ALA A 171 -6.44 6.34 9.75
N ASP A 172 -6.58 6.00 8.46
CA ASP A 172 -5.49 5.40 7.67
C ASP A 172 -4.28 6.34 7.58
N ILE A 173 -4.49 7.64 7.33
CA ILE A 173 -3.41 8.63 7.25
C ILE A 173 -2.65 8.75 8.58
N ILE A 174 -3.36 8.72 9.71
CA ILE A 174 -2.74 8.76 11.04
C ILE A 174 -1.90 7.51 11.28
N ASN A 175 -2.43 6.33 10.94
CA ASN A 175 -1.69 5.07 11.06
C ASN A 175 -0.40 5.08 10.26
N ILE A 176 -0.46 5.57 9.02
CA ILE A 176 0.69 5.68 8.12
C ILE A 176 1.70 6.69 8.67
N TYR A 177 1.26 7.86 9.13
CA TYR A 177 2.16 8.86 9.71
C TYR A 177 2.89 8.31 10.93
N ASN A 178 2.15 7.69 11.85
CA ASN A 178 2.74 7.14 13.07
C ASN A 178 3.77 6.05 12.75
N GLU A 179 3.55 5.21 11.74
CA GLU A 179 4.54 4.23 11.30
C GLU A 179 5.76 4.89 10.63
N PHE A 180 5.51 5.74 9.63
CA PHE A 180 6.57 6.29 8.79
C PHE A 180 7.43 7.33 9.49
N LYS A 181 6.93 7.96 10.55
CA LYS A 181 7.74 8.80 11.43
C LYS A 181 8.93 8.05 12.01
N HIS A 182 8.81 6.74 12.25
CA HIS A 182 9.95 5.92 12.69
C HIS A 182 10.77 5.40 11.50
N VAL A 183 10.09 4.97 10.43
CA VAL A 183 10.77 4.45 9.22
C VAL A 183 11.71 5.50 8.60
N CYS A 184 11.26 6.76 8.51
CA CYS A 184 11.94 7.85 7.80
C CYS A 184 12.88 8.70 8.68
N ASN A 185 12.93 8.48 10.00
CA ASN A 185 13.85 9.19 10.91
C ASN A 185 15.06 8.34 11.33
N GLY A 186 15.24 7.16 10.75
CA GLY A 186 16.22 6.16 11.20
C GLY A 186 17.28 5.79 10.15
N LYS A 187 17.92 4.63 10.35
CA LYS A 187 18.87 4.03 9.40
C LYS A 187 18.22 3.52 8.11
N ASN A 188 16.89 3.51 8.05
CA ASN A 188 16.08 2.93 6.99
C ASN A 188 15.56 3.96 5.96
N ASN A 189 16.23 5.11 5.81
CA ASN A 189 15.82 6.19 4.90
C ASN A 189 15.64 5.74 3.44
N GLU A 190 16.28 4.65 3.01
CA GLU A 190 16.07 4.03 1.69
C GLU A 190 14.63 3.52 1.48
N ARG A 191 13.89 3.26 2.57
CA ARG A 191 12.48 2.86 2.55
C ARG A 191 11.54 4.06 2.62
N CYS A 192 12.05 5.27 2.73
CA CYS A 192 11.25 6.48 2.83
C CYS A 192 10.88 6.99 1.42
N PRO A 193 9.60 7.28 1.14
CA PRO A 193 9.23 7.89 -0.14
C PRO A 193 9.68 9.34 -0.18
N GLU A 194 10.03 9.83 -1.37
CA GLU A 194 10.58 11.19 -1.55
C GLU A 194 9.60 12.31 -1.16
N TYR A 195 8.30 12.04 -1.24
CA TYR A 195 7.24 12.94 -0.81
C TYR A 195 6.87 12.79 0.67
N TRP A 196 7.69 12.09 1.47
CA TRP A 196 7.51 11.99 2.92
C TRP A 196 7.49 13.37 3.58
N ASN A 197 8.43 14.25 3.24
CA ASN A 197 8.50 15.58 3.85
C ASN A 197 7.22 16.40 3.62
N ASN A 198 6.66 16.32 2.41
CA ASN A 198 5.38 16.96 2.11
C ASN A 198 4.24 16.33 2.93
N PHE A 199 4.25 15.01 3.07
CA PHE A 199 3.26 14.28 3.86
C PHE A 199 3.33 14.65 5.35
N GLU A 200 4.53 14.70 5.92
CA GLU A 200 4.76 15.14 7.29
C GLU A 200 4.34 16.59 7.52
N GLN A 201 4.61 17.49 6.57
CA GLN A 201 4.17 18.89 6.65
C GLN A 201 2.65 19.03 6.59
N ASN A 202 1.97 18.17 5.83
CA ASN A 202 0.51 18.20 5.68
C ASN A 202 -0.23 17.46 6.82
N TYR A 203 0.44 16.53 7.51
CA TYR A 203 -0.14 15.71 8.58
C TYR A 203 -0.90 16.48 9.69
N PRO A 204 -0.48 17.69 10.13
CA PRO A 204 -1.22 18.42 11.16
C PRO A 204 -2.70 18.62 10.83
N VAL A 205 -3.07 18.67 9.55
CA VAL A 205 -4.47 18.73 9.11
C VAL A 205 -5.24 17.46 9.46
N ALA A 206 -4.67 16.28 9.23
CA ALA A 206 -5.28 15.00 9.62
C ALA A 206 -5.49 14.93 11.13
N SER A 207 -4.50 15.35 11.93
CA SER A 207 -4.61 15.37 13.39
C SER A 207 -5.68 16.35 13.91
N GLN A 208 -5.94 17.45 13.20
CA GLN A 208 -7.05 18.35 13.52
C GLN A 208 -8.41 17.72 13.21
N ILE A 209 -8.53 17.04 12.07
CA ILE A 209 -9.75 16.36 11.64
C ILE A 209 -10.07 15.16 12.54
N GLU A 210 -9.05 14.44 13.02
CA GLU A 210 -9.18 13.31 13.94
C GLU A 210 -10.12 13.61 15.12
N LYS A 211 -9.97 14.81 15.71
CA LYS A 211 -10.78 15.25 16.86
C LYS A 211 -12.27 15.36 16.52
N GLN A 212 -12.60 15.67 15.28
CA GLN A 212 -13.97 15.78 14.76
C GLN A 212 -14.55 14.41 14.40
N CYS A 213 -13.70 13.41 14.15
CA CYS A 213 -14.10 12.06 13.77
C CYS A 213 -14.33 11.11 14.97
N LYS A 214 -14.15 11.58 16.20
CA LYS A 214 -14.20 10.72 17.40
C LYS A 214 -15.48 9.89 17.51
N GLU A 215 -16.65 10.52 17.39
CA GLU A 215 -17.94 9.83 17.48
C GLU A 215 -18.14 8.82 16.33
N ILE A 216 -17.62 9.15 15.15
CA ILE A 216 -17.66 8.27 13.98
C ILE A 216 -16.74 7.06 14.19
N TYR A 217 -15.55 7.26 14.75
CA TYR A 217 -14.66 6.15 15.09
C TYR A 217 -15.29 5.20 16.10
N GLU A 218 -15.94 5.73 17.13
CA GLU A 218 -16.67 4.91 18.11
C GLU A 218 -17.82 4.14 17.44
N LYS A 219 -18.60 4.78 16.57
CA LYS A 219 -19.68 4.14 15.80
C LYS A 219 -19.16 3.03 14.87
N LEU A 220 -18.01 3.23 14.24
CA LEU A 220 -17.38 2.28 13.33
C LEU A 220 -16.56 1.19 14.04
N GLY A 221 -16.46 1.25 15.37
CA GLY A 221 -15.62 0.33 16.14
C GLY A 221 -14.12 0.48 15.82
N LEU A 222 -13.66 1.70 15.52
CA LEU A 222 -12.26 2.03 15.30
C LEU A 222 -11.64 2.54 16.59
N TYR A 223 -10.60 1.86 17.07
CA TYR A 223 -9.95 2.20 18.34
C TYR A 223 -8.44 2.29 18.18
N LYS A 224 -7.82 3.17 18.98
CA LYS A 224 -6.37 3.34 19.05
C LYS A 224 -5.74 2.25 19.90
N ILE A 225 -4.77 1.57 19.33
CA ILE A 225 -4.07 0.45 19.95
C ILE A 225 -2.57 0.65 19.77
N LYS A 226 -1.79 0.27 20.78
CA LYS A 226 -0.33 0.29 20.71
C LYS A 226 0.19 -0.99 20.05
N PHE A 227 0.87 -0.83 18.92
CA PHE A 227 1.54 -1.88 18.17
C PHE A 227 3.02 -1.91 18.47
N TYR A 228 3.56 -3.09 18.76
CA TYR A 228 5.00 -3.27 18.83
C TYR A 228 5.63 -3.03 17.45
N PHE A 229 6.56 -2.08 17.40
CA PHE A 229 7.23 -1.61 16.18
C PHE A 229 8.75 -1.79 16.22
N GLY A 230 9.34 -2.02 17.40
CA GLY A 230 10.78 -2.07 17.56
C GLY A 230 11.50 -3.16 16.75
N GLU A 231 12.71 -2.84 16.29
CA GLU A 231 13.71 -3.83 15.86
C GLU A 231 14.52 -4.31 17.09
N GLN A 232 14.93 -5.59 17.07
CA GLN A 232 15.76 -6.31 18.06
C GLN A 232 16.15 -5.51 19.32
N ASP A 233 15.53 -5.87 20.45
CA ASP A 233 15.86 -5.45 21.83
C ASP A 233 15.52 -3.99 22.23
N ILE A 234 14.83 -3.23 21.38
CA ILE A 234 14.19 -1.96 21.77
C ILE A 234 12.67 -2.15 21.79
N GLU A 235 12.05 -1.89 22.95
CA GLU A 235 10.60 -1.86 23.08
C GLU A 235 10.03 -0.52 22.58
N GLU A 236 9.77 -0.45 21.29
CA GLU A 236 9.11 0.70 20.68
C GLU A 236 7.68 0.33 20.28
N TYR A 237 6.73 1.20 20.61
CA TYR A 237 5.32 1.01 20.28
C TYR A 237 4.78 2.22 19.53
N ILE A 238 3.99 1.98 18.48
CA ILE A 238 3.28 3.01 17.72
C ILE A 238 1.78 2.87 17.93
N GLU A 239 1.07 4.00 17.97
CA GLU A 239 -0.38 4.02 18.11
C GLU A 239 -1.04 3.94 16.73
N GLN A 240 -1.96 2.99 16.54
CA GLN A 240 -2.70 2.82 15.29
C GLN A 240 -4.18 2.56 15.58
N TYR A 241 -5.05 3.12 14.74
CA TYR A 241 -6.46 2.75 14.65
C TYR A 241 -6.62 1.37 14.04
N GLU A 242 -7.42 0.53 14.69
CA GLU A 242 -7.80 -0.80 14.23
C GLU A 242 -9.30 -1.01 14.38
N SER A 243 -9.86 -1.86 13.51
CA SER A 243 -11.28 -2.21 13.59
C SER A 243 -11.52 -3.31 14.61
N GLU A 244 -12.68 -3.24 15.28
CA GLU A 244 -13.12 -4.16 16.33
C GLU A 244 -13.12 -5.64 15.90
N HIS A 245 -13.33 -5.90 14.61
CA HIS A 245 -13.34 -7.26 14.04
C HIS A 245 -11.95 -7.85 13.80
N THR A 246 -10.89 -7.06 13.95
CA THR A 246 -9.50 -7.47 13.70
C THR A 246 -8.72 -7.71 14.99
N PHE A 247 -9.40 -7.58 16.15
CA PHE A 247 -8.82 -7.59 17.48
C PHE A 247 -9.64 -8.43 18.47
N THR A 248 -8.95 -9.05 19.43
CA THR A 248 -9.62 -9.78 20.51
C THR A 248 -10.11 -8.83 21.62
N PHE A 249 -11.16 -9.22 22.34
CA PHE A 249 -11.68 -8.47 23.51
C PHE A 249 -10.57 -8.13 24.52
N PHE A 250 -9.61 -9.04 24.72
CA PHE A 250 -8.50 -8.83 25.65
C PHE A 250 -7.57 -7.72 25.21
N GLU A 251 -7.23 -7.67 23.92
CA GLU A 251 -6.39 -6.62 23.37
C GLU A 251 -7.05 -5.23 23.45
N LYS A 252 -8.38 -5.17 23.27
CA LYS A 252 -9.17 -3.94 23.52
C LYS A 252 -9.06 -3.46 24.96
N LEU A 253 -9.09 -4.38 25.93
CA LEU A 253 -9.06 -4.06 27.36
C LEU A 253 -7.68 -3.55 27.80
N ILE A 254 -6.60 -4.12 27.25
CA ILE A 254 -5.23 -3.72 27.60
C ILE A 254 -4.70 -2.57 26.73
N GLY A 255 -5.30 -2.30 25.57
CA GLY A 255 -4.87 -1.25 24.64
C GLY A 255 -3.57 -1.56 23.88
N TYR A 256 -3.15 -2.83 23.87
CA TYR A 256 -1.94 -3.31 23.19
C TYR A 256 -2.26 -4.47 22.24
N SER A 257 -1.61 -4.45 21.09
CA SER A 257 -1.58 -5.58 20.15
C SER A 257 -0.75 -6.73 20.72
N ILE A 258 -1.35 -7.91 20.90
CA ILE A 258 -0.58 -9.11 21.29
C ILE A 258 -0.12 -9.91 20.07
N LYS A 259 -0.45 -9.46 18.84
CA LYS A 259 -0.06 -10.12 17.59
C LYS A 259 1.43 -10.42 17.51
N TYR A 260 2.27 -9.49 17.98
CA TYR A 260 3.72 -9.70 18.04
C TYR A 260 4.10 -10.86 18.98
N TYR A 261 3.58 -10.87 20.20
CA TYR A 261 3.85 -11.93 21.18
C TYR A 261 3.31 -13.28 20.71
N LEU A 262 2.13 -13.31 20.10
CA LEU A 262 1.56 -14.51 19.48
C LEU A 262 2.46 -15.03 18.34
N SER A 263 2.87 -14.16 17.42
CA SER A 263 3.77 -14.52 16.31
C SER A 263 5.10 -15.08 16.82
N LYS A 264 5.72 -14.42 17.81
CA LYS A 264 6.97 -14.87 18.43
C LYS A 264 6.80 -16.21 19.15
N THR A 265 5.69 -16.40 19.86
CA THR A 265 5.37 -17.67 20.55
C THR A 265 5.12 -18.80 19.56
N ILE A 266 4.39 -18.54 18.47
CA ILE A 266 4.15 -19.51 17.39
C ILE A 266 5.47 -19.87 16.70
N HIS A 267 6.31 -18.89 16.39
CA HIS A 267 7.63 -19.11 15.81
C HIS A 267 8.51 -19.96 16.73
N TYR A 268 8.61 -19.59 18.01
CA TYR A 268 9.37 -20.35 19.01
C TYR A 268 8.83 -21.78 19.16
N SER A 269 7.51 -21.94 19.25
CA SER A 269 6.86 -23.25 19.30
C SER A 269 7.21 -24.10 18.07
N LYS A 270 7.01 -23.57 16.87
CA LYS A 270 7.18 -24.29 15.60
C LYS A 270 8.63 -24.66 15.30
N TYR A 271 9.58 -23.76 15.57
CA TYR A 271 10.97 -23.91 15.12
C TYR A 271 11.96 -24.30 16.22
N ILE A 272 11.59 -24.16 17.51
CA ILE A 272 12.47 -24.52 18.63
C ILE A 272 11.86 -25.66 19.42
N LEU A 273 10.64 -25.49 19.93
CA LEU A 273 10.01 -26.43 20.85
C LEU A 273 9.60 -27.74 20.17
N LEU A 274 8.92 -27.66 19.01
CA LEU A 274 8.41 -28.82 18.28
C LEU A 274 9.54 -29.75 17.78
N PRO A 275 10.66 -29.25 17.22
CA PRO A 275 11.81 -30.08 16.88
C PRO A 275 12.43 -30.79 18.08
N ILE A 276 12.58 -30.11 19.23
CA ILE A 276 13.11 -30.71 20.46
C ILE A 276 12.21 -31.86 20.92
N ILE A 277 10.89 -31.65 20.93
CA ILE A 277 9.92 -32.69 21.31
C ILE A 277 10.00 -33.88 20.34
N LEU A 278 10.10 -33.64 19.04
CA LEU A 278 10.24 -34.71 18.03
C LEU A 278 11.53 -35.51 18.22
N ILE A 279 12.66 -34.85 18.51
CA ILE A 279 13.93 -35.53 18.80
C ILE A 279 13.81 -36.40 20.04
N LEU A 280 13.20 -35.88 21.12
CA LEU A 280 12.99 -36.63 22.36
C LEU A 280 12.09 -37.85 22.13
N LEU A 281 10.98 -37.68 21.40
CA LEU A 281 10.09 -38.79 21.03
C LEU A 281 10.84 -39.85 20.21
N PHE A 282 11.60 -39.44 19.19
CA PHE A 282 12.38 -40.36 18.37
C PHE A 282 13.42 -41.13 19.19
N TYR A 283 14.10 -40.45 20.12
CA TYR A 283 15.00 -41.09 21.08
C TYR A 283 14.30 -42.14 21.95
N PHE A 284 13.12 -41.82 22.50
CA PHE A 284 12.32 -42.77 23.28
C PHE A 284 11.87 -43.99 22.45
N PHE A 285 11.45 -43.78 21.20
CA PHE A 285 11.09 -44.87 20.29
C PHE A 285 12.30 -45.78 20.01
N MET A 286 13.45 -45.20 19.65
CA MET A 286 14.68 -45.96 19.38
C MET A 286 15.16 -46.74 20.62
N LYS A 287 15.07 -46.14 21.81
CA LYS A 287 15.38 -46.82 23.07
C LYS A 287 14.47 -48.03 23.30
N LYS A 288 13.16 -47.86 23.11
CA LYS A 288 12.18 -48.94 23.26
C LYS A 288 12.41 -50.09 22.26
N VAL A 289 12.74 -49.78 21.00
CA VAL A 289 13.11 -50.79 19.99
C VAL A 289 14.36 -51.56 20.40
N LYS A 290 15.39 -50.87 20.92
CA LYS A 290 16.63 -51.48 21.42
C LYS A 290 16.40 -52.39 22.63
N ASP A 291 15.52 -51.98 23.55
CA ASP A 291 15.21 -52.77 24.75
C ASP A 291 14.38 -54.02 24.40
N ASN A 292 13.52 -53.94 23.38
CA ASN A 292 12.76 -55.09 22.88
C ASN A 292 13.63 -56.08 22.08
N THR A 293 14.64 -55.61 21.35
CA THR A 293 15.59 -56.48 20.62
C THR A 293 16.60 -57.19 21.51
N LYS A 294 16.85 -56.68 22.73
CA LYS A 294 17.69 -57.36 23.74
C LYS A 294 16.98 -58.45 24.53
N LYS A 295 15.64 -58.55 24.42
CA LYS A 295 14.81 -59.54 25.13
C LYS A 295 14.41 -60.74 24.26
N ALA A 296 14.76 -60.74 22.98
CA ALA A 296 14.62 -61.86 22.05
C ALA A 296 15.98 -62.55 21.88
#